data_AF-A0AAD9MPD3-F1
#
_entry.id   AF-A0AAD9MPD3-F1
#
_cell.length_a   1.000
_cell.length_b   1.000
_cell.length_c   1.000
_cell.angle_alpha   90.00
_cell.angle_beta   90.00
_cell.angle_gamma   90.00
#
_symmetry.space_group_name_H-M   'P 1'
#
loop_
_entity.id
_entity.type
_entity.pdbx_description
1 polymer ?
#
loop_
_entity_poly.entity_id
_entity_poly.type
_entity_poly.pdbx_seq_one_letter_code
_entity_poly.pdbx_strand_id
1 'polypeptide(L)'
;SNYKKHSTVKVFIVCSPLGAVNYLSTAWGGRASDVEMVRASDFISSKFHQPRDQLLADRGFTMVEELKKQLSPKEVEASRKISSVRIHIERVIGLLKTIYYSSGAIGN
;
A
#
# COMPACT_ATOMS: atom_id res chain seq x y z
N SER A 1 -10.09 34.67 1.02
CA SER A 1 -10.13 33.23 0.67
C SER A 1 -8.91 32.53 1.26
N ASN A 2 -9.05 31.86 2.41
CA ASN A 2 -7.94 31.14 3.06
C ASN A 2 -8.09 29.64 2.79
N TYR A 3 -7.71 29.21 1.59
CA TYR A 3 -7.63 27.79 1.26
C TYR A 3 -6.27 27.28 1.74
N LYS A 4 -6.18 26.87 3.02
CA LYS A 4 -5.05 26.06 3.50
C LYS A 4 -5.11 24.72 2.76
N LYS A 5 -4.37 24.62 1.65
CA LYS A 5 -4.07 23.35 0.99
C LYS A 5 -3.26 22.53 1.98
N HIS A 6 -3.90 21.68 2.77
CA HIS A 6 -3.21 20.62 3.48
C HIS A 6 -2.41 19.83 2.44
N SER A 7 -1.08 19.81 2.56
CA SER A 7 -0.27 18.90 1.76
C SER A 7 -0.55 17.49 2.27
N THR A 8 -1.25 16.70 1.45
CA THR A 8 -1.44 15.28 1.76
C THR A 8 -0.08 14.60 1.64
N VAL A 9 0.33 13.87 2.67
CA VAL A 9 1.47 12.95 2.58
C VAL A 9 0.94 11.62 2.05
N LYS A 10 1.65 11.04 1.08
CA LYS A 10 1.40 9.69 0.56
C LYS A 10 2.50 8.75 1.02
N VAL A 11 2.14 7.51 1.32
CA VAL A 11 3.06 6.42 1.65
C VAL A 11 2.58 5.15 0.96
N PHE A 12 3.51 4.34 0.46
CA PHE A 12 3.24 3.01 -0.08
C PHE A 12 3.54 1.98 1.00
N ILE A 13 2.57 1.10 1.25
CA ILE A 13 2.59 0.13 2.35
C ILE A 13 2.17 -1.22 1.82
N VAL A 14 2.88 -2.26 2.25
CA VAL A 14 2.54 -3.65 1.98
C VAL A 14 2.39 -4.36 3.30
N CYS A 15 1.29 -5.07 3.47
CA CYS A 15 1.06 -5.86 4.66
C CYS A 15 0.69 -7.30 4.27
N SER A 16 1.06 -8.22 5.14
CA SER A 16 0.57 -9.59 5.08
C SER A 16 -0.94 -9.67 5.36
N PRO A 17 -1.62 -10.74 4.93
CA PRO A 17 -3.02 -11.00 5.28
C PRO A 17 -3.28 -11.11 6.80
N LEU A 18 -2.23 -11.32 7.61
CA LEU A 18 -2.28 -11.36 9.07
C LEU A 18 -2.15 -9.97 9.72
N GLY A 19 -1.96 -8.91 8.92
CA GLY A 19 -1.87 -7.53 9.40
C GLY A 19 -0.48 -7.05 9.78
N ALA A 20 0.56 -7.88 9.63
CA ALA A 20 1.95 -7.41 9.78
C ALA A 20 2.32 -6.51 8.60
N VAL A 21 3.01 -5.39 8.87
CA VAL A 21 3.59 -4.52 7.85
C VAL A 21 4.90 -5.13 7.35
N ASN A 22 4.96 -5.45 6.06
CA ASN A 22 6.11 -6.09 5.42
C ASN A 22 6.99 -5.08 4.68
N TYR A 23 6.42 -3.93 4.29
CA TYR A 23 7.11 -2.86 3.60
C TYR A 23 6.47 -1.51 3.88
N LEU A 24 7.31 -0.48 4.03
CA LEU A 24 6.90 0.92 4.14
C LEU A 24 7.87 1.78 3.32
N SER A 25 7.36 2.50 2.33
CA SER A 25 8.17 3.43 1.55
C SER A 25 8.53 4.69 2.33
N THR A 26 9.47 5.47 1.81
CA THR A 26 9.58 6.89 2.18
C THR A 26 8.27 7.63 1.92
N ALA A 27 8.08 8.75 2.61
CA ALA A 27 6.92 9.62 2.45
C ALA A 27 7.06 10.47 1.17
N TRP A 28 5.93 10.65 0.46
CA TRP A 28 5.83 11.41 -0.77
C TRP A 28 4.83 12.56 -0.63
N GLY A 29 5.03 13.61 -1.43
CA GLY A 29 4.01 14.65 -1.57
C GLY A 29 2.75 14.12 -2.26
N GLY A 30 1.58 14.68 -1.92
CA GLY A 30 0.29 14.17 -2.37
C GLY A 30 0.05 14.18 -3.88
N ARG A 31 0.91 14.86 -4.65
CA ARG A 31 0.90 14.88 -6.12
C ARG A 31 1.65 13.71 -6.75
N ALA A 32 2.47 12.98 -6.01
CA ALA A 32 3.16 11.81 -6.52
C ALA A 32 2.14 10.77 -7.00
N SER A 33 2.37 10.19 -8.18
CA SER A 33 1.54 9.10 -8.68
C SER A 33 1.89 7.80 -7.95
N ASP A 34 0.90 6.92 -7.81
CA ASP A 34 1.10 5.67 -7.09
C ASP A 34 2.10 4.76 -7.82
N VAL A 35 2.16 4.85 -9.16
CA VAL A 35 3.12 4.14 -10.02
C VAL A 35 4.55 4.64 -9.79
N GLU A 36 4.78 5.95 -9.77
CA GLU A 36 6.10 6.52 -9.51
C GLU A 36 6.60 6.13 -8.12
N MET A 37 5.73 6.16 -7.12
CA MET A 37 6.09 5.81 -5.75
C MET A 37 6.60 4.37 -5.65
N VAL A 38 5.95 3.42 -6.31
CA VAL A 38 6.35 2.01 -6.25
C VAL A 38 7.56 1.72 -7.14
N ARG A 39 7.70 2.37 -8.31
CA ARG A 39 8.91 2.24 -9.15
C ARG A 39 10.16 2.85 -8.52
N ALA A 40 10.00 3.97 -7.82
CA ALA A 40 11.07 4.59 -7.05
C ALA A 40 11.37 3.83 -5.74
N SER A 41 10.54 2.85 -5.40
CA SER A 41 10.74 1.97 -4.27
C SER A 41 11.53 0.73 -4.69
N ASP A 42 12.30 0.17 -3.76
CA ASP A 42 12.97 -1.12 -4.00
C ASP A 42 12.00 -2.31 -3.96
N PHE A 43 10.70 -2.08 -3.76
CA PHE A 43 9.74 -3.16 -3.50
C PHE A 43 9.67 -4.16 -4.64
N ILE A 44 9.62 -3.72 -5.90
CA ILE A 44 9.53 -4.59 -7.09
C ILE A 44 10.77 -5.49 -7.25
N SER A 45 11.89 -5.14 -6.64
CA SER A 45 13.11 -5.94 -6.74
C SER A 45 12.94 -7.33 -6.13
N SER A 46 13.74 -8.30 -6.58
CA SER A 46 13.77 -9.66 -6.02
C SER A 46 14.18 -9.73 -4.55
N LYS A 47 14.61 -8.62 -3.94
CA LYS A 47 14.97 -8.53 -2.52
C LYS A 47 13.78 -8.81 -1.60
N PHE A 48 12.57 -8.43 -2.02
CA PHE A 48 11.35 -8.55 -1.20
C PHE A 48 10.42 -9.67 -1.67
N HIS A 49 10.82 -10.42 -2.70
CA HIS A 49 9.95 -11.36 -3.39
C HIS A 49 10.62 -12.70 -3.63
N GLN A 50 9.92 -13.77 -3.28
CA GLN A 50 10.29 -15.14 -3.62
C GLN A 50 9.50 -15.62 -4.84
N PRO A 51 10.05 -16.59 -5.61
CA PRO A 51 9.27 -17.25 -6.64
C PRO A 51 7.97 -17.81 -6.06
N ARG A 52 6.84 -17.41 -6.66
CA ARG A 52 5.45 -17.78 -6.29
C ARG A 52 4.78 -16.90 -5.22
N ASP A 53 5.41 -15.81 -4.80
CA ASP A 53 4.70 -14.80 -4.01
C ASP A 53 3.51 -14.23 -4.79
N GLN A 54 2.41 -14.01 -4.07
CA GLN A 54 1.19 -13.41 -4.61
C GLN A 54 1.00 -12.02 -4.00
N LEU A 55 1.02 -11.01 -4.86
CA LEU A 55 0.75 -9.63 -4.49
C LEU A 55 -0.70 -9.28 -4.83
N LEU A 56 -1.43 -8.76 -3.85
CA LEU A 56 -2.78 -8.24 -4.03
C LEU A 56 -2.73 -6.72 -3.97
N ALA A 57 -3.26 -6.06 -4.99
CA ALA A 57 -3.36 -4.61 -5.05
C ALA A 57 -4.82 -4.17 -5.06
N ASP A 58 -5.07 -2.94 -4.59
CA ASP A 58 -6.40 -2.34 -4.62
C ASP A 58 -6.90 -2.18 -6.06
N ARG A 59 -8.23 -2.25 -6.23
CA ARG A 59 -8.86 -2.03 -7.54
C ARG A 59 -8.52 -0.63 -8.05
N GLY A 60 -8.03 -0.55 -9.28
CA GLY A 60 -7.58 0.71 -9.89
C GLY A 60 -6.07 0.95 -9.79
N PHE A 61 -5.32 0.10 -9.09
CA PHE A 61 -3.86 0.14 -9.07
C PHE A 61 -3.30 -0.39 -10.40
N THR A 62 -3.00 0.51 -11.33
CA THR A 62 -2.60 0.22 -12.72
C THR A 62 -1.10 -0.04 -12.90
N MET A 63 -0.42 -0.69 -11.96
CA MET A 63 0.95 -1.23 -12.16
C MET A 63 0.95 -2.62 -12.78
N VAL A 64 0.08 -2.76 -13.76
CA VAL A 64 -0.41 -4.02 -14.25
C VAL A 64 0.66 -4.81 -15.00
N GLU A 65 1.66 -4.19 -15.61
CA GLU A 65 2.66 -4.94 -16.38
C GLU A 65 3.86 -5.40 -15.52
N GLU A 66 4.24 -4.63 -14.51
CA GLU A 66 5.42 -4.91 -13.67
C GLU A 66 5.10 -5.85 -12.49
N LEU A 67 3.85 -5.89 -12.05
CA LEU A 67 3.42 -6.73 -10.91
C LEU A 67 2.60 -7.96 -11.33
N LYS A 68 2.30 -8.15 -12.62
CA LYS A 68 1.49 -9.29 -13.08
C LYS A 68 2.31 -10.57 -13.20
N LYS A 69 2.09 -11.47 -12.26
CA LYS A 69 1.66 -12.83 -12.62
C LYS A 69 0.14 -12.85 -12.57
N GLN A 70 -0.51 -13.07 -13.72
CA GLN A 70 -1.95 -13.32 -13.70
C GLN A 70 -2.21 -14.59 -12.90
N LEU A 71 -2.99 -14.46 -11.83
CA LEU A 71 -3.43 -15.59 -11.02
C LEU A 71 -4.28 -16.53 -11.90
N SER A 72 -4.06 -17.83 -11.78
CA SER A 72 -4.96 -18.82 -12.38
C SER A 72 -6.37 -18.70 -11.78
N PRO A 73 -7.43 -19.20 -12.45
CA PRO A 73 -8.79 -19.13 -11.92
C PRO A 73 -8.93 -19.68 -10.49
N LYS A 74 -8.18 -20.74 -10.15
CA LYS A 74 -8.13 -21.31 -8.79
C LYS A 74 -7.49 -20.35 -7.77
N GLU A 75 -6.42 -19.67 -8.15
CA GLU A 75 -5.76 -18.66 -7.32
C GLU A 75 -6.59 -17.38 -7.20
N VAL A 76 -7.37 -17.01 -8.23
CA VAL A 76 -8.35 -15.93 -8.14
C VAL A 76 -9.43 -16.25 -7.10
N GLU A 77 -9.91 -17.50 -7.05
CA GLU A 77 -10.88 -17.91 -6.04
C GLU A 77 -10.29 -17.92 -4.62
N ALA A 78 -9.05 -18.38 -4.46
CA ALA A 78 -8.33 -18.30 -3.19
C ALA A 78 -8.10 -16.84 -2.75
N SER A 79 -7.68 -15.96 -3.67
CA SER A 79 -7.47 -14.54 -3.38
C SER A 79 -8.77 -13.79 -3.08
N ARG A 80 -9.92 -14.20 -3.63
CA ARG A 80 -11.24 -13.68 -3.21
C ARG A 80 -11.54 -13.99 -1.75
N LYS A 81 -11.16 -15.18 -1.25
CA LYS A 81 -11.26 -15.51 0.18
C LYS A 81 -10.34 -14.61 1.01
N ILE A 82 -9.13 -14.32 0.51
CA ILE A 82 -8.17 -13.40 1.14
C ILE A 82 -8.64 -11.92 1.04
N SER A 83 -9.47 -11.57 0.07
CA SER A 83 -10.03 -10.21 -0.01
C SER A 83 -10.86 -9.86 1.23
N SER A 84 -11.45 -10.86 1.92
CA SER A 84 -12.12 -10.65 3.22
C SER A 84 -11.17 -10.20 4.34
N VAL A 85 -9.88 -10.53 4.27
CA VAL A 85 -8.83 -10.09 5.22
C VAL A 85 -8.31 -8.67 4.92
N ARG A 86 -8.82 -7.99 3.88
CA ARG A 86 -8.57 -6.55 3.60
C ARG A 86 -8.87 -5.65 4.80
N ILE A 87 -9.73 -6.08 5.72
CA ILE A 87 -9.96 -5.42 6.99
C ILE A 87 -8.66 -5.16 7.79
N HIS A 88 -7.66 -6.03 7.68
CA HIS A 88 -6.36 -5.80 8.33
C HIS A 88 -5.58 -4.65 7.68
N ILE A 89 -5.64 -4.53 6.35
CA ILE A 89 -5.05 -3.39 5.62
C ILE A 89 -5.72 -2.09 6.06
N GLU A 90 -7.05 -2.06 6.09
CA GLU A 90 -7.81 -0.87 6.50
C GLU A 90 -7.52 -0.47 7.95
N ARG A 91 -7.38 -1.45 8.85
CA ARG A 91 -6.97 -1.23 10.24
C ARG A 91 -5.57 -0.65 10.34
N VAL A 92 -4.59 -1.21 9.64
CA VAL A 92 -3.21 -0.70 9.65
C VAL A 92 -3.16 0.74 9.11
N ILE A 93 -3.84 1.01 7.98
CA ILE A 93 -3.94 2.36 7.43
C ILE A 93 -4.61 3.32 8.42
N GLY A 94 -5.66 2.87 9.10
CA GLY A 94 -6.34 3.65 10.14
C GLY A 94 -5.42 3.99 11.31
N LEU A 95 -4.67 3.01 11.83
CA LEU A 95 -3.70 3.21 12.90
C LEU A 95 -2.60 4.20 12.51
N LEU A 96 -2.06 4.07 11.30
CA LEU A 96 -1.04 4.98 10.81
C LEU A 96 -1.57 6.41 10.72
N LYS A 97 -2.76 6.59 10.15
CA LYS A 97 -3.43 7.91 10.13
C LYS A 97 -3.56 8.48 11.54
N THR A 98 -4.06 7.70 12.50
CA THR A 98 -4.17 8.16 13.90
C THR A 98 -2.82 8.58 14.46
N ILE A 99 -1.77 7.78 14.29
CA ILE A 99 -0.41 8.12 14.78
C ILE A 99 0.07 9.43 14.15
N TYR A 100 -0.06 9.61 12.84
CA TYR A 100 0.33 10.85 12.17
C TYR A 100 -0.47 12.07 12.66
N TYR A 101 -1.79 11.97 12.79
CA TYR A 101 -2.62 13.07 13.28
C TYR A 101 -2.37 13.38 14.76
N SER A 102 -2.17 12.36 15.60
CA SER A 102 -1.83 12.53 17.01
C SER A 102 -0.43 13.12 17.19
N SER A 103 0.53 12.75 16.36
CA SER A 103 1.90 13.29 16.43
C SER A 103 1.98 14.73 15.92
N GLY A 104 1.17 15.09 14.91
CA GLY A 104 1.02 16.46 14.42
C GLY A 104 0.26 17.39 15.38
N ALA A 105 -0.47 16.85 16.35
CA ALA A 105 -1.16 17.62 17.39
C ALA A 105 -0.29 17.95 18.61
N ILE A 106 0.86 17.28 18.78
CA ILE A 106 1.80 17.51 19.89
C ILE A 106 2.86 18.57 19.52
N GLY A 107 2.81 19.11 18.29
CA GLY A 107 3.64 20.22 17.84
C GLY A 107 2.85 21.53 17.77
N ASN A 108 2.51 22.10 18.93
CA ASN A 108 2.23 23.53 19.13
C ASN A 108 2.54 23.90 20.58
#